data_AF-A0A6D0II31-F1
#
_entry.id   AF-A0A6D0II31-F1
#
_cell.length_a   1.000
_cell.length_b   1.000
_cell.length_c   1.000
_cell.angle_alpha   90.00
_cell.angle_beta   90.00
_cell.angle_gamma   90.00
#
_symmetry.space_group_name_H-M   'P 1'
#
loop_
_entity.id
_entity.type
_entity.pdbx_description
1 polymer ?
#
loop_
_entity_poly.entity_id
_entity_poly.type
_entity_poly.pdbx_seq_one_letter_code
_entity_poly.pdbx_strand_id
1 'polypeptide(L)'
;MTPVKVWQERVEIPTYETGPQDIHPMFLENRVYQGSSGAVYPYGVTDTLSEQKTLKSWQAVWLENDYIKVMILPELGGRVHRAWDKVKQRDFVYHNEVIKPALVGLLG
;
A
#
# COMPACT_ATOMS: atom_id res chain seq x y z
N MET A 1 -0.59 23.70 -22.90
CA MET A 1 -0.58 22.58 -21.94
C MET A 1 -0.64 23.18 -20.55
N THR A 2 -1.51 22.67 -19.68
CA THR A 2 -1.49 23.16 -18.29
C THR A 2 -0.24 22.64 -17.56
N PRO A 3 0.35 23.43 -16.66
CA PRO A 3 1.41 22.95 -15.78
C PRO A 3 0.91 21.76 -14.94
N VAL A 4 1.77 20.76 -14.76
CA VAL A 4 1.48 19.62 -13.88
C VAL A 4 1.31 20.12 -12.45
N LYS A 5 0.22 19.72 -11.80
CA LYS A 5 -0.08 20.04 -10.40
C LYS A 5 0.34 18.90 -9.50
N VAL A 6 0.97 19.23 -8.38
CA VAL A 6 1.33 18.29 -7.32
C VAL A 6 0.93 18.88 -5.99
N TRP A 7 0.26 18.11 -5.14
CA TRP A 7 -0.12 18.54 -3.80
C TRP A 7 -0.21 17.37 -2.82
N GLN A 8 -0.28 17.70 -1.54
CA GLN A 8 -0.45 16.78 -0.45
C GLN A 8 -1.85 16.94 0.15
N GLU A 9 -2.50 15.82 0.48
CA GLU A 9 -3.84 15.81 1.05
C GLU A 9 -3.98 14.66 2.05
N ARG A 10 -4.71 14.89 3.15
CA ARG A 10 -5.08 13.82 4.07
C ARG A 10 -6.36 13.17 3.56
N VAL A 11 -6.29 11.88 3.26
CA VAL A 11 -7.43 11.09 2.78
C VAL A 11 -7.78 10.02 3.78
N GLU A 12 -9.07 9.80 3.99
CA GLU A 12 -9.56 8.76 4.90
C GLU A 12 -9.88 7.50 4.10
N ILE A 13 -9.21 6.38 4.43
CA ILE A 13 -9.40 5.10 3.75
C ILE A 13 -9.71 4.03 4.81
N PRO A 14 -10.82 3.29 4.68
CA PRO A 14 -11.09 2.17 5.57
C PRO A 14 -9.95 1.15 5.50
N THR A 15 -9.36 0.87 6.66
CA THR A 15 -8.11 0.11 6.77
C THR A 15 -8.28 -1.05 7.74
N TYR A 16 -7.89 -2.25 7.33
CA TYR A 16 -7.69 -3.39 8.21
C TYR A 16 -6.25 -3.37 8.70
N GLU A 17 -6.04 -3.28 9.99
CA GLU A 17 -4.68 -3.22 10.54
C GLU A 17 -4.06 -4.62 10.69
N THR A 18 -2.74 -4.65 10.62
CA THR A 18 -1.93 -5.82 10.97
C THR A 18 -1.90 -5.99 12.49
N GLY A 19 -1.76 -7.23 12.95
CA GLY A 19 -1.40 -7.50 14.33
C GLY A 19 0.02 -7.02 14.67
N PRO A 20 0.41 -7.10 15.96
CA PRO A 20 1.77 -6.80 16.36
C PRO A 20 2.77 -7.70 15.62
N GLN A 21 3.96 -7.18 15.35
CA GLN A 21 5.06 -8.01 14.87
C GLN A 21 5.55 -8.91 16.00
N ASP A 22 5.88 -10.16 15.67
CA ASP A 22 6.66 -11.02 16.55
C ASP A 22 8.05 -10.40 16.75
N ILE A 23 8.45 -10.29 18.01
CA ILE A 23 9.71 -9.69 18.43
C ILE A 23 10.87 -10.69 18.36
N HIS A 24 10.58 -11.99 18.24
CA HIS A 24 11.61 -13.01 18.13
C HIS A 24 12.21 -12.98 16.72
N PRO A 25 13.55 -12.90 16.59
CA PRO A 25 14.18 -12.89 15.29
C PRO A 25 13.92 -14.22 14.57
N MET A 26 13.48 -14.13 13.32
CA MET A 26 13.24 -15.31 12.49
C MET A 26 14.21 -15.35 11.31
N PHE A 27 14.90 -16.48 11.20
CA PHE A 27 15.88 -16.79 10.16
C PHE A 27 15.23 -17.75 9.15
N LEU A 28 14.55 -17.17 8.17
CA LEU A 28 13.71 -17.87 7.20
C LEU A 28 14.38 -18.00 5.82
N GLU A 29 15.71 -17.85 5.76
CA GLU A 29 16.48 -17.74 4.51
C GLU A 29 16.47 -19.00 3.63
N ASN A 30 16.05 -20.14 4.20
CA ASN A 30 16.10 -21.46 3.55
C ASN A 30 14.73 -21.92 3.03
N ARG A 31 13.80 -21.00 2.70
CA ARG A 31 12.48 -21.38 2.16
C ARG A 31 12.59 -21.91 0.71
N VAL A 32 11.77 -22.91 0.39
CA VAL A 32 11.72 -23.60 -0.92
C VAL A 32 10.81 -22.87 -1.95
N TYR A 33 10.36 -21.64 -1.64
CA TYR A 33 9.40 -20.92 -2.49
C TYR A 33 10.10 -20.08 -3.55
N GLN A 34 9.66 -20.21 -4.81
CA GLN A 34 10.42 -19.73 -5.97
C GLN A 34 10.67 -18.21 -5.95
N GLY A 35 11.96 -17.83 -5.96
CA GLY A 35 12.41 -16.47 -6.22
C GLY A 35 12.49 -15.52 -5.02
N SER A 36 12.23 -16.01 -3.80
CA SER A 36 12.40 -15.22 -2.57
C SER A 36 13.36 -15.92 -1.60
N SER A 37 14.29 -15.16 -1.00
CA SER A 37 15.11 -15.69 0.10
C SER A 37 14.26 -15.95 1.35
N GLY A 38 13.12 -15.28 1.52
CA GLY A 38 12.36 -15.33 2.77
C GLY A 38 13.08 -14.66 3.94
N ALA A 39 14.22 -13.99 3.73
CA ALA A 39 14.95 -13.27 4.77
C ALA A 39 14.12 -12.07 5.26
N VAL A 40 13.84 -12.03 6.56
CA VAL A 40 13.02 -10.98 7.20
C VAL A 40 13.80 -10.17 8.22
N TYR A 41 14.80 -10.78 8.87
CA TYR A 41 15.66 -10.08 9.83
C TYR A 41 16.33 -8.85 9.17
N PRO A 42 16.33 -7.66 9.82
CA PRO A 42 16.03 -7.41 11.23
C PRO A 42 14.56 -7.08 11.55
N TYR A 43 13.64 -7.21 10.60
CA TYR A 43 12.22 -6.96 10.83
C TYR A 43 11.53 -8.14 11.53
N GLY A 44 10.52 -7.84 12.34
CA GLY A 44 9.59 -8.85 12.86
C GLY A 44 8.56 -9.25 11.80
N VAL A 45 7.91 -10.39 12.03
CA VAL A 45 6.86 -10.91 11.14
C VAL A 45 5.51 -10.75 11.79
N THR A 46 4.52 -10.44 10.99
CA THR A 46 3.11 -10.41 11.34
C THR A 46 2.44 -11.64 10.75
N ASP A 47 1.69 -12.37 11.58
CA ASP A 47 0.91 -13.56 11.18
C ASP A 47 -0.60 -13.36 11.39
N THR A 48 -1.01 -12.16 11.80
CA THR A 48 -2.39 -11.83 12.15
C THR A 48 -2.86 -10.56 11.45
N LEU A 49 -4.12 -10.57 11.02
CA LEU A 49 -4.81 -9.44 10.41
C LEU A 49 -6.09 -9.18 11.20
N SER A 50 -6.38 -7.91 11.48
CA SER A 50 -7.67 -7.52 12.04
C SER A 50 -8.80 -7.84 11.05
N GLU A 51 -9.90 -8.38 11.56
CA GLU A 51 -11.15 -8.52 10.79
C GLU A 51 -12.01 -7.25 10.81
N GLN A 52 -11.66 -6.28 11.66
CA GLN A 52 -12.34 -5.00 11.76
C GLN A 52 -11.56 -3.94 11.00
N LYS A 53 -12.25 -3.22 10.12
CA LYS A 53 -11.70 -2.04 9.46
C LYS A 53 -12.03 -0.77 10.26
N THR A 54 -11.04 0.10 10.39
CA THR A 54 -11.20 1.43 10.98
C THR A 54 -10.96 2.50 9.92
N LEU A 55 -11.56 3.67 10.09
CA LEU A 55 -11.28 4.79 9.21
C LEU A 55 -9.92 5.38 9.61
N LYS A 56 -8.95 5.32 8.69
CA LYS A 56 -7.58 5.79 8.94
C LYS A 56 -7.24 6.92 7.99
N SER A 57 -6.63 7.97 8.52
CA SER A 57 -6.13 9.10 7.74
C SER A 57 -4.74 8.79 7.20
N TRP A 58 -4.59 8.87 5.88
CA TRP A 58 -3.34 8.64 5.16
C TRP A 58 -2.90 9.93 4.46
N GLN A 59 -1.59 10.17 4.41
CA GLN A 59 -1.02 11.22 3.59
C GLN A 59 -1.00 10.77 2.13
N ALA A 60 -1.87 11.34 1.30
CA ALA A 60 -1.78 11.22 -0.15
C ALA A 60 -0.86 12.31 -0.72
N VAL A 61 -0.13 11.93 -1.77
CA VAL A 61 0.48 12.86 -2.73
C VAL A 61 -0.24 12.68 -4.05
N TRP A 62 -0.78 13.76 -4.59
CA TRP A 62 -1.46 13.76 -5.87
C TRP A 62 -0.59 14.35 -6.96
N LEU A 63 -0.68 13.79 -8.15
CA LEU A 63 -0.13 14.34 -9.39
C LEU A 63 -1.25 14.41 -10.43
N GLU A 64 -1.46 15.58 -11.01
CA GLU A 64 -2.53 15.79 -12.00
C GLU A 64 -2.05 16.63 -13.18
N ASN A 65 -2.46 16.23 -14.39
CA ASN A 65 -2.31 17.00 -15.60
C ASN A 65 -3.63 16.97 -16.42
N ASP A 66 -3.56 17.38 -17.69
CA ASP A 66 -4.72 17.41 -18.58
C ASP A 66 -5.36 16.02 -18.81
N TYR A 67 -4.59 14.93 -18.65
CA TYR A 67 -4.98 13.57 -19.05
C TYR A 67 -5.18 12.60 -17.89
N ILE A 68 -4.41 12.74 -16.82
CA ILE A 68 -4.43 11.80 -15.70
C ILE A 68 -4.44 12.50 -14.35
N LYS A 69 -4.99 11.80 -13.35
CA LYS A 69 -4.90 12.14 -11.93
C LYS A 69 -4.47 10.91 -11.14
N VAL A 70 -3.35 11.01 -10.44
CA VAL A 70 -2.71 9.87 -9.76
C VAL A 70 -2.59 10.16 -8.27
N MET A 71 -3.05 9.23 -7.43
CA MET A 71 -2.84 9.22 -5.98
C MET A 71 -1.70 8.28 -5.63
N ILE A 72 -0.73 8.79 -4.89
CA ILE A 72 0.39 8.03 -4.33
C ILE A 72 0.25 8.05 -2.79
N LEU A 73 0.45 6.91 -2.15
CA LEU A 73 0.47 6.76 -0.69
C LEU A 73 1.91 6.49 -0.21
N PRO A 74 2.69 7.52 0.21
CA PRO A 74 4.08 7.37 0.63
C PRO A 74 4.22 6.42 1.83
N GLU A 75 3.27 6.47 2.78
CA GLU A 75 3.26 5.60 3.97
C GLU A 75 3.10 4.11 3.64
N LEU A 76 2.67 3.78 2.42
CA LEU A 76 2.59 2.41 1.90
C LEU A 76 3.66 2.16 0.83
N GLY A 77 4.89 2.61 1.09
CA GLY A 77 6.03 2.41 0.21
C GLY A 77 5.93 3.16 -1.13
N GLY A 78 5.17 4.25 -1.18
CA GLY A 78 4.96 5.02 -2.42
C GLY A 78 4.03 4.32 -3.41
N ARG A 79 3.13 3.45 -2.94
CA ARG A 79 2.14 2.77 -3.78
C ARG A 79 1.31 3.78 -4.58
N VAL A 80 1.20 3.57 -5.88
CA VAL A 80 0.16 4.19 -6.72
C VAL A 80 -1.17 3.55 -6.32
N HIS A 81 -1.96 4.27 -5.53
CA HIS A 81 -3.22 3.77 -4.98
C HIS A 81 -4.38 3.96 -5.95
N ARG A 82 -4.36 5.06 -6.69
CA ARG A 82 -5.36 5.37 -7.73
C ARG A 82 -4.69 6.00 -8.94
N ALA A 83 -5.13 5.64 -10.13
CA ALA A 83 -4.68 6.27 -11.37
C ALA A 83 -5.89 6.43 -12.31
N TRP A 84 -6.39 7.66 -12.40
CA TRP A 84 -7.59 8.04 -13.11
C TRP A 84 -7.25 8.60 -14.50
N ASP A 85 -7.80 7.99 -15.54
CA ASP A 85 -7.77 8.50 -16.91
C ASP A 85 -8.93 9.49 -17.11
N LYS A 86 -8.60 10.77 -17.31
CA LYS A 86 -9.56 11.87 -17.52
C LYS A 86 -10.15 11.86 -18.93
N VAL A 87 -9.54 11.17 -19.89
CA VAL A 87 -10.04 11.05 -21.26
C VAL A 87 -11.07 9.93 -21.35
N LYS A 88 -10.75 8.77 -20.76
CA LYS A 88 -11.62 7.58 -20.78
C LYS A 88 -12.54 7.47 -19.57
N GLN A 89 -12.42 8.38 -18.61
CA GLN A 89 -13.27 8.44 -17.41
C GLN A 89 -13.29 7.11 -16.64
N ARG A 90 -12.10 6.55 -16.39
CA ARG A 90 -11.94 5.29 -15.67
C ARG A 90 -10.63 5.23 -14.91
N ASP A 91 -10.60 4.41 -13.87
CA ASP A 91 -9.34 3.98 -13.28
C ASP A 91 -8.64 2.97 -14.21
N PHE A 92 -7.33 3.15 -14.43
CA PHE A 92 -6.50 2.24 -15.24
C PHE A 92 -5.54 1.39 -14.40
N VAL A 93 -5.50 1.65 -13.09
CA VAL A 93 -4.98 0.75 -12.05
C VAL A 93 -6.14 0.38 -11.15
N TYR A 94 -6.17 -0.85 -10.63
CA TYR A 94 -7.22 -1.26 -9.71
C TYR A 94 -7.20 -0.40 -8.44
N HIS A 95 -8.28 0.34 -8.22
CA HIS A 95 -8.45 1.22 -7.08
C HIS A 95 -9.16 0.47 -5.96
N ASN A 96 -8.39 -0.02 -4.98
CA ASN A 96 -8.97 -0.62 -3.78
C ASN A 96 -9.56 0.50 -2.91
N GLU A 97 -10.87 0.46 -2.67
CA GLU A 97 -11.54 1.40 -1.75
C GLU A 97 -11.18 1.18 -0.27
N VAL A 98 -10.40 0.14 0.02
CA VAL A 98 -9.92 -0.21 1.36
C VAL A 98 -8.44 -0.56 1.32
N ILE A 99 -7.74 -0.37 2.43
CA ILE A 99 -6.42 -0.93 2.64
C ILE A 99 -6.58 -2.20 3.47
N LYS A 100 -6.36 -3.35 2.84
CA LYS A 100 -6.38 -4.66 3.50
C LYS A 100 -5.08 -5.40 3.18
N PRO A 101 -4.13 -5.46 4.11
CA PRO A 101 -2.94 -6.29 3.97
C PRO A 101 -3.32 -7.78 3.84
N ALA A 102 -2.42 -8.57 3.28
CA ALA A 102 -2.57 -10.02 3.11
C ALA A 102 -1.29 -10.71 3.55
N LEU A 103 -1.42 -11.91 4.12
CA LEU A 103 -0.29 -12.71 4.61
C LEU A 103 0.36 -13.49 3.46
N VAL A 104 1.01 -12.75 2.55
CA VAL A 104 1.70 -13.30 1.37
C VAL A 104 3.10 -12.69 1.18
N GLY A 105 3.49 -11.75 2.04
CA GLY A 105 4.70 -10.96 1.90
C GLY A 105 5.89 -11.56 2.65
N LEU A 106 7.00 -10.82 2.66
CA LEU A 106 8.16 -11.20 3.47
C LEU A 106 7.84 -11.11 4.96
N LEU A 107 7.19 -10.03 5.40
CA LEU A 107 6.93 -9.74 6.81
C LEU A 107 5.59 -10.30 7.31
N GLY A 108 4.99 -11.24 6.59
CA GLY A 108 3.57 -11.59 6.75
C GLY A 108 2.89 -11.57 5.42
#